data_AF-A0AA39URL2-F1
#
_entry.id   AF-A0AA39URL2-F1
#
_cell.length_a   1.000
_cell.length_b   1.000
_cell.length_c   1.000
_cell.angle_alpha   90.00
_cell.angle_beta   90.00
_cell.angle_gamma   90.00
#
_symmetry.space_group_name_H-M   'P 1'
#
loop_
_entity.id
_entity.type
_entity.pdbx_description
1 polymer ?
#
loop_
_entity_poly.entity_id
_entity_poly.type
_entity_poly.pdbx_seq_one_letter_code
_entity_poly.pdbx_strand_id
1 'polypeptide(L)'
;MSTSSTVNMGIAIYHLVDKASKTASYQWNLVLSTGSFDARDVRVYTISNTKDKGRTTCPWYLDHRIATLLQSSALQGVFQIPLIVPLTLTALDEFIRQFSSMRDGYNTRGRGWDTTTYTVRILDSLHEAGCIRLPCRVEELVPHVEHRATRLESMKEQPGYGGMKLAILPL
;
A
#
# COMPACT_ATOMS: atom_id res chain seq x y z
N MET A 1 -20.24 -25.42 -5.46
CA MET A 1 -18.86 -25.33 -6.00
C MET A 1 -18.32 -23.95 -5.65
N SER A 2 -17.48 -23.83 -4.62
CA SER A 2 -16.90 -22.54 -4.23
C SER A 2 -15.51 -22.45 -4.85
N THR A 3 -15.39 -21.77 -5.98
CA THR A 3 -14.08 -21.33 -6.47
C THR A 3 -13.51 -20.42 -5.39
N SER A 4 -12.52 -20.91 -4.63
CA SER A 4 -11.73 -20.06 -3.75
C SER A 4 -11.10 -18.99 -4.65
N SER A 5 -11.71 -17.81 -4.70
CA SER A 5 -11.16 -16.66 -5.41
C SER A 5 -9.95 -16.19 -4.63
N THR A 6 -8.79 -16.72 -4.98
CA THR A 6 -7.51 -16.33 -4.37
C THR A 6 -7.36 -14.83 -4.46
N VAL A 7 -7.23 -14.17 -3.31
CA VAL A 7 -7.06 -12.72 -3.25
C VAL A 7 -5.63 -12.35 -3.60
N ASN A 8 -5.49 -11.38 -4.48
CA ASN A 8 -4.23 -10.69 -4.70
C ASN A 8 -4.08 -9.55 -3.70
N MET A 9 -2.99 -9.56 -2.95
CA MET A 9 -2.59 -8.52 -2.01
C MET A 9 -1.36 -7.79 -2.53
N GLY A 10 -1.28 -6.48 -2.33
CA GLY A 10 -0.10 -5.71 -2.71
C GLY A 10 -0.01 -4.38 -2.00
N ILE A 11 1.11 -3.70 -2.23
CA ILE A 11 1.38 -2.34 -1.77
C ILE A 11 1.34 -1.43 -3.00
N ALA A 12 0.33 -0.58 -3.10
CA ALA A 12 0.31 0.48 -4.10
C ALA A 12 1.20 1.63 -3.62
N ILE A 13 2.21 1.97 -4.43
CA ILE A 13 3.20 3.00 -4.13
C ILE A 13 2.88 4.26 -4.92
N TYR A 14 2.76 5.38 -4.21
CA TYR A 14 2.50 6.69 -4.79
C TYR A 14 3.68 7.61 -4.53
N HIS A 15 4.19 8.27 -5.57
CA HIS A 15 5.18 9.32 -5.43
C HIS A 15 4.47 10.66 -5.28
N LEU A 16 4.57 11.27 -4.11
CA LEU A 16 3.97 12.56 -3.81
C LEU A 16 5.07 13.59 -3.62
N VAL A 17 4.94 14.70 -4.34
CA VAL A 17 5.79 15.88 -4.15
C VAL A 17 4.97 16.89 -3.38
N ASP A 18 5.37 17.19 -2.16
CA ASP A 18 4.76 18.29 -1.41
C ASP A 18 5.08 19.61 -2.14
N LYS A 19 4.04 20.33 -2.54
CA LYS A 19 4.18 21.58 -3.29
C LYS A 19 4.89 22.66 -2.49
N ALA A 20 4.78 22.64 -1.16
CA ALA A 20 5.38 23.65 -0.29
C ALA A 20 6.87 23.40 -0.08
N SER A 21 7.24 22.17 0.31
CA SER A 21 8.64 21.81 0.60
C SER A 21 9.43 21.31 -0.61
N LYS A 22 8.76 21.06 -1.75
CA LYS A 22 9.29 20.33 -2.92
C LYS A 22 9.93 18.98 -2.56
N THR A 23 9.61 18.46 -1.38
CA THR A 23 10.18 17.20 -0.91
C THR A 23 9.34 16.06 -1.46
N ALA A 24 10.01 15.19 -2.20
CA ALA A 24 9.49 13.94 -2.69
C ALA A 24 9.36 12.93 -1.54
N SER A 25 8.23 12.21 -1.48
CA SER A 25 8.04 11.10 -0.56
C SER A 25 7.18 10.01 -1.20
N TYR A 26 7.43 8.75 -0.84
CA TYR A 26 6.58 7.65 -1.23
C TYR A 26 5.53 7.36 -0.17
N GLN A 27 4.27 7.32 -0.58
CA GLN A 27 3.15 6.90 0.26
C GLN A 27 2.62 5.56 -0.18
N TRP A 28 2.30 4.72 0.80
CA TRP A 28 1.89 3.35 0.55
C TRP A 28 0.44 3.16 0.97
N ASN A 29 -0.30 2.45 0.13
CA ASN A 29 -1.61 1.93 0.49
C ASN A 29 -1.62 0.42 0.31
N LEU A 30 -2.19 -0.30 1.28
CA LEU A 30 -2.47 -1.72 1.11
C LEU A 30 -3.64 -1.89 0.14
N VAL A 31 -3.48 -2.78 -0.83
CA VAL A 31 -4.50 -3.04 -1.86
C VAL A 31 -4.85 -4.51 -1.97
N LEU A 32 -6.14 -4.81 -2.13
CA LEU A 32 -6.66 -6.16 -2.35
C LEU A 32 -7.50 -6.21 -3.63
N SER A 33 -7.40 -7.31 -4.36
CA SER A 33 -8.23 -7.60 -5.54
C SER A 33 -8.52 -9.10 -5.65
N THR A 34 -9.71 -9.47 -6.11
CA THR A 34 -10.05 -10.86 -6.46
C THR A 34 -9.72 -11.21 -7.91
N GLY A 35 -9.35 -10.20 -8.71
CA GLY A 35 -8.94 -10.34 -10.11
C GLY A 35 -7.53 -9.78 -10.28
N SER A 36 -7.41 -8.62 -10.91
CA SER A 36 -6.13 -7.94 -11.14
C SER A 36 -6.09 -6.57 -10.45
N PHE A 37 -4.89 -5.98 -10.30
CA PHE A 37 -4.74 -4.64 -9.70
C PHE A 37 -5.09 -3.48 -10.65
N ASP A 38 -5.28 -3.75 -11.94
CA ASP A 38 -5.77 -2.77 -12.92
C ASP A 38 -7.31 -2.75 -13.04
N ALA A 39 -8.00 -3.58 -12.25
CA ALA A 39 -9.45 -3.62 -12.17
C ALA A 39 -10.04 -2.33 -11.59
N ARG A 40 -11.36 -2.16 -11.73
CA ARG A 40 -12.09 -0.97 -11.25
C ARG A 40 -12.49 -1.04 -9.78
N ASP A 41 -12.40 -2.23 -9.19
CA ASP A 41 -12.93 -2.60 -7.90
C ASP A 41 -11.84 -3.02 -6.91
N VAL A 42 -10.63 -2.49 -7.06
CA VAL A 42 -9.54 -2.73 -6.10
C VAL A 42 -9.91 -2.09 -4.77
N ARG A 43 -9.84 -2.88 -3.70
CA ARG A 43 -10.01 -2.38 -2.33
C ARG A 43 -8.71 -1.72 -1.88
N VAL A 44 -8.80 -0.47 -1.46
CA VAL A 44 -7.68 0.34 -0.99
C VAL A 44 -7.87 0.60 0.48
N TYR A 45 -6.86 0.27 1.28
CA TYR A 45 -6.84 0.47 2.72
C TYR A 45 -5.73 1.46 3.07
N THR A 46 -6.13 2.61 3.62
CA THR A 46 -5.21 3.66 4.02
C THR A 46 -5.79 4.48 5.16
N ILE A 47 -4.99 5.44 5.64
CA ILE A 47 -5.41 6.48 6.56
C ILE A 47 -5.24 7.84 5.91
N SER A 48 -5.99 8.83 6.37
CA SER A 48 -5.81 10.21 5.92
C SER A 48 -5.95 11.17 7.09
N ASN A 49 -5.31 12.33 6.98
CA ASN A 49 -5.40 13.43 7.93
C ASN A 49 -6.07 14.67 7.30
N THR A 50 -6.67 14.51 6.10
CA THR A 50 -7.32 15.57 5.32
C THR A 50 -8.79 15.26 5.10
N LYS A 51 -9.58 15.15 6.17
CA LYS A 51 -11.00 14.76 6.09
C LYS A 51 -11.82 15.83 5.38
N ASP A 52 -11.45 17.08 5.62
CA ASP A 52 -12.07 18.27 5.05
C ASP A 52 -11.03 19.05 4.26
N LYS A 53 -11.33 19.24 2.97
CA LYS A 53 -10.52 19.94 1.95
C LYS A 53 -9.67 21.09 2.54
N GLY A 54 -8.40 20.80 2.82
CA GLY A 54 -7.39 21.81 3.15
C GLY A 54 -7.11 22.05 4.64
N ARG A 55 -7.72 21.33 5.59
CA ARG A 55 -7.31 21.37 7.00
C ARG A 55 -6.63 20.07 7.41
N THR A 56 -5.32 20.13 7.64
CA THR A 56 -4.57 19.12 8.40
C THR A 56 -4.94 19.26 9.87
N THR A 57 -6.04 18.64 10.26
CA THR A 57 -6.38 18.46 11.67
C THR A 57 -6.15 17.01 12.02
N CYS A 58 -5.18 16.74 12.91
CA CYS A 58 -5.28 15.55 13.75
C CYS A 58 -6.71 15.55 14.33
N PRO A 59 -7.46 14.45 14.18
CA PRO A 59 -6.99 13.07 14.08
C PRO A 59 -6.90 12.48 12.66
N TRP A 60 -6.04 11.46 12.49
CA TRP A 60 -6.04 10.56 11.34
C TRP A 60 -7.34 9.73 11.32
N TYR A 61 -7.91 9.46 10.15
CA TYR A 61 -9.10 8.65 9.95
C TYR A 61 -8.86 7.52 8.95
N LEU A 62 -9.62 6.43 9.08
CA LEU A 62 -9.60 5.32 8.13
C LEU A 62 -10.25 5.77 6.81
N ASP A 63 -9.57 5.53 5.71
CA ASP A 63 -10.02 5.83 4.35
C ASP A 63 -9.97 4.55 3.52
N HIS A 64 -10.93 3.67 3.81
CA HIS A 64 -11.09 2.39 3.12
C HIS A 64 -12.11 2.55 1.99
N ARG A 65 -11.68 2.32 0.75
CA ARG A 65 -12.51 2.55 -0.43
C ARG A 65 -12.32 1.49 -1.50
N ILE A 66 -13.26 1.44 -2.43
CA ILE A 66 -13.17 0.66 -3.66
C ILE A 66 -12.90 1.66 -4.78
N ALA A 67 -11.78 1.50 -5.48
CA ALA A 67 -11.37 2.41 -6.54
C ALA A 67 -10.47 1.70 -7.57
N THR A 68 -10.36 2.28 -8.76
CA THR A 68 -9.28 1.89 -9.69
C THR A 68 -7.99 2.61 -9.30
N LEU A 69 -6.86 1.90 -9.34
CA LEU A 69 -5.55 2.50 -9.05
C LEU A 69 -5.10 3.44 -10.18
N LEU A 70 -5.52 3.17 -11.42
CA LEU A 70 -5.11 3.87 -12.63
C LEU A 70 -5.54 5.34 -12.73
N GLN A 71 -6.38 5.81 -11.81
CA GLN A 71 -6.83 7.21 -11.78
C GLN A 71 -5.77 8.17 -11.23
N SER A 72 -4.76 7.66 -10.52
CA SER A 72 -3.74 8.50 -9.90
C SER A 72 -2.48 8.59 -10.76
N SER A 73 -2.14 9.80 -11.21
CA SER A 73 -0.87 10.07 -11.89
C SER A 73 0.35 9.92 -10.97
N ALA A 74 0.14 9.97 -9.65
CA ALA A 74 1.19 9.74 -8.66
C ALA A 74 1.55 8.26 -8.49
N LEU A 75 0.74 7.33 -9.02
CA LEU A 75 0.97 5.90 -8.84
C LEU A 75 2.23 5.42 -9.57
N GLN A 76 3.17 4.86 -8.81
CA GLN A 76 4.37 4.23 -9.35
C GLN A 76 4.13 2.79 -9.76
N GLY A 77 3.40 2.03 -8.94
CA GLY A 77 3.07 0.64 -9.26
C GLY A 77 2.53 -0.08 -8.04
N VAL A 78 2.40 -1.39 -8.16
CA VAL A 78 2.02 -2.27 -7.07
C VAL A 78 3.13 -3.29 -6.82
N PHE A 79 3.62 -3.36 -5.59
CA PHE A 79 4.42 -4.49 -5.15
C PHE A 79 3.51 -5.59 -4.61
N GLN A 80 3.34 -6.67 -5.37
CA GLN A 80 2.48 -7.79 -5.03
C GLN A 80 3.09 -8.61 -3.89
N ILE A 81 2.32 -8.82 -2.83
CA ILE A 81 2.71 -9.59 -1.65
C ILE A 81 2.23 -11.03 -1.83
N PRO A 82 3.13 -12.03 -1.83
CA PRO A 82 2.72 -13.42 -1.89
C PRO A 82 2.06 -13.84 -0.57
N LEU A 83 0.85 -14.39 -0.68
CA LEU A 83 0.19 -15.06 0.44
C LEU A 83 0.79 -16.47 0.62
N ILE A 84 1.07 -16.85 1.86
CA ILE A 84 1.53 -18.20 2.21
C ILE A 84 0.34 -19.16 2.31
N VAL A 85 -0.81 -18.65 2.76
CA VAL A 85 -2.04 -19.41 2.93
C VAL A 85 -3.17 -18.79 2.10
N PRO A 86 -4.11 -19.60 1.58
CA PRO A 86 -5.25 -19.08 0.84
C PRO A 86 -6.16 -18.29 1.79
N LEU A 87 -6.27 -16.98 1.56
CA LEU A 87 -7.17 -16.09 2.28
C LEU A 87 -8.26 -15.56 1.36
N THR A 88 -9.47 -15.40 1.91
CA THR A 88 -10.60 -14.78 1.20
C THR A 88 -10.56 -13.27 1.37
N LEU A 89 -11.27 -12.56 0.49
CA LEU A 89 -11.33 -11.10 0.54
C LEU A 89 -12.00 -10.63 1.83
N THR A 90 -13.04 -11.35 2.25
CA THR A 90 -13.77 -11.07 3.49
C THR A 90 -12.89 -11.25 4.71
N ALA A 91 -12.13 -12.35 4.81
CA ALA A 91 -11.25 -12.59 5.95
C ALA A 91 -10.16 -11.51 6.06
N LEU A 92 -9.57 -11.10 4.94
CA LEU A 92 -8.59 -10.02 4.92
C LEU A 92 -9.22 -8.66 5.24
N ASP A 93 -10.41 -8.36 4.73
CA ASP A 93 -11.12 -7.11 5.03
C ASP A 93 -11.47 -7.01 6.51
N GLU A 94 -11.99 -8.08 7.10
CA GLU A 94 -12.31 -8.16 8.54
C GLU A 94 -11.06 -8.01 9.39
N PHE A 95 -9.95 -8.66 9.03
CA PHE A 95 -8.67 -8.51 9.72
C PHE A 95 -8.15 -7.07 9.66
N ILE A 96 -8.09 -6.47 8.47
CA ILE A 96 -7.55 -5.10 8.29
C ILE A 96 -8.40 -4.06 9.01
N ARG A 97 -9.73 -4.25 9.07
CA ARG A 97 -10.65 -3.33 9.75
C ARG A 97 -10.49 -3.30 11.28
N GLN A 98 -9.77 -4.23 11.88
CA GLN A 98 -9.46 -4.21 13.31
C GLN A 98 -8.40 -3.17 13.67
N PHE A 99 -7.61 -2.70 12.69
CA PHE A 99 -6.58 -1.69 12.91
C PHE A 99 -7.20 -0.29 12.95
N SER A 100 -6.97 0.44 14.03
CA SER A 100 -7.44 1.83 14.14
C SER A 100 -6.63 2.78 13.25
N SER A 101 -7.16 3.97 12.95
CA SER A 101 -6.39 4.99 12.22
C SER A 101 -5.25 5.63 13.02
N MET A 102 -5.17 5.36 14.32
CA MET A 102 -4.20 5.93 15.26
C MET A 102 -3.03 4.97 15.49
N ARG A 103 -1.90 5.51 15.97
CA ARG A 103 -0.67 4.74 16.22
C ARG A 103 -0.88 3.65 17.28
N ASP A 104 -1.67 3.93 18.31
CA ASP A 104 -2.04 2.98 19.39
C ASP A 104 -0.85 2.20 19.97
N GLY A 105 0.23 2.90 20.30
CA GLY A 105 1.42 2.28 20.89
C GLY A 105 2.30 1.48 19.92
N TYR A 106 1.92 1.36 18.64
CA TYR A 106 2.74 0.68 17.63
C TYR A 106 4.14 1.29 17.55
N ASN A 107 5.17 0.44 17.54
CA ASN A 107 6.55 0.90 17.43
C ASN A 107 6.88 1.25 15.98
N THR A 108 6.90 2.54 15.67
CA THR A 108 7.23 3.05 14.34
C THR A 108 8.73 3.01 14.04
N ARG A 109 9.55 2.53 14.97
CA ARG A 109 11.02 2.38 14.82
C ARG A 109 11.68 3.70 14.41
N GLY A 110 11.21 4.81 15.00
CA GLY A 110 11.71 6.17 14.74
C GLY A 110 11.02 6.91 13.59
N ARG A 111 10.12 6.27 12.84
CA ARG A 111 9.33 6.95 11.79
C ARG A 111 8.11 7.69 12.36
N GLY A 112 7.61 8.68 11.62
CA GLY A 112 6.34 9.33 11.90
C GLY A 112 5.14 8.38 11.75
N TRP A 113 3.95 8.84 12.15
CA TRP A 113 2.71 8.11 11.88
C TRP A 113 2.08 8.64 10.58
N ASP A 114 2.01 7.79 9.56
CA ASP A 114 1.53 8.11 8.22
C ASP A 114 0.97 6.84 7.52
N THR A 115 0.55 6.99 6.27
CA THR A 115 -0.01 5.90 5.44
C THR A 115 0.95 4.73 5.26
N THR A 116 2.24 5.04 5.09
CA THR A 116 3.31 4.04 4.97
C THR A 116 3.43 3.23 6.24
N THR A 117 3.54 3.89 7.40
CA THR A 117 3.72 3.23 8.69
C THR A 117 2.47 2.46 9.12
N TYR A 118 1.28 2.97 8.79
CA TYR A 118 0.02 2.24 8.95
C TYR A 118 -0.02 0.95 8.12
N THR A 119 0.40 1.02 6.86
CA THR A 119 0.50 -0.15 5.97
C THR A 119 1.52 -1.16 6.53
N VAL A 120 2.70 -0.69 6.95
CA VAL A 120 3.74 -1.55 7.55
C VAL A 120 3.21 -2.26 8.80
N ARG A 121 2.43 -1.59 9.66
CA ARG A 121 1.81 -2.25 10.83
C ARG A 121 0.95 -3.45 10.45
N ILE A 122 0.13 -3.31 9.41
CA ILE A 122 -0.73 -4.41 8.93
C ILE A 122 0.14 -5.56 8.39
N LEU A 123 1.19 -5.25 7.63
CA LEU A 123 2.09 -6.25 7.07
C LEU A 123 2.90 -6.97 8.16
N ASP A 124 3.36 -6.26 9.19
CA ASP A 124 4.04 -6.83 10.35
C ASP A 124 3.15 -7.88 11.02
N SER A 125 1.90 -7.53 11.33
CA SER A 125 0.94 -8.46 11.94
C SER A 125 0.59 -9.66 11.05
N LEU A 126 0.44 -9.47 9.73
CA LEU A 126 0.24 -10.58 8.79
C LEU A 126 1.46 -11.50 8.70
N HIS A 127 2.66 -10.93 8.80
CA HIS A 127 3.91 -11.67 8.77
C HIS A 127 4.09 -12.50 10.06
N GLU A 128 3.86 -11.89 11.23
CA GLU A 128 3.88 -12.56 12.53
C GLU A 128 2.84 -13.69 12.61
N ALA A 129 1.67 -13.52 11.99
CA ALA A 129 0.64 -14.54 11.89
C ALA A 129 0.98 -15.68 10.88
N GLY A 130 2.09 -15.57 10.14
CA GLY A 130 2.48 -16.56 9.12
C GLY A 130 1.62 -16.53 7.85
N CYS A 131 0.84 -15.45 7.63
CA CYS A 131 0.00 -15.30 6.46
C CYS A 131 0.78 -14.84 5.22
N ILE A 132 1.86 -14.08 5.43
CA ILE A 132 2.73 -13.55 4.36
C ILE A 132 4.21 -13.73 4.72
N ARG A 133 5.06 -13.72 3.69
CA ARG A 133 6.52 -13.66 3.85
C ARG A 133 7.02 -12.31 3.37
N LEU A 134 7.72 -11.58 4.24
CA LEU A 134 8.42 -10.37 3.86
C LEU A 134 9.81 -10.68 3.28
N PRO A 135 10.31 -9.90 2.32
CA PRO A 135 11.60 -10.12 1.68
C PRO A 135 12.80 -9.77 2.59
N CYS A 136 12.56 -8.99 3.64
CA CYS A 136 13.54 -8.55 4.62
C CYS A 136 12.86 -8.35 5.98
N ARG A 137 13.64 -7.95 6.99
CA ARG A 137 13.09 -7.61 8.30
C ARG A 137 12.18 -6.38 8.18
N VAL A 138 11.19 -6.27 9.06
CA VAL A 138 10.20 -5.18 8.99
C VAL A 138 10.85 -3.81 9.13
N GLU A 139 11.92 -3.71 9.93
CA GLU A 139 12.75 -2.51 10.08
C GLU A 139 13.34 -2.03 8.73
N GLU A 140 13.62 -2.98 7.84
CA GLU A 140 14.28 -2.77 6.54
C GLU A 140 13.28 -2.67 5.38
N LEU A 141 11.99 -2.95 5.65
CA LEU A 141 10.97 -3.04 4.60
C LEU A 141 10.77 -1.72 3.86
N VAL A 142 10.68 -0.61 4.60
CA VAL A 142 10.50 0.72 3.99
C VAL A 142 11.67 1.09 3.07
N PRO A 143 12.95 1.10 3.53
CA PRO A 143 14.05 1.43 2.64
C PRO A 143 14.19 0.44 1.48
N HIS A 144 13.86 -0.85 1.67
CA HIS A 144 13.86 -1.83 0.59
C HIS A 144 12.87 -1.48 -0.52
N VAL A 145 11.61 -1.20 -0.16
CA VAL A 145 10.54 -0.88 -1.12
C VAL A 145 10.77 0.49 -1.76
N GLU A 146 11.20 1.49 -1.00
CA GLU A 146 11.51 2.83 -1.54
C GLU A 146 12.64 2.76 -2.57
N HIS A 147 13.72 2.02 -2.29
CA HIS A 147 14.80 1.80 -3.27
C HIS A 147 14.27 1.19 -4.58
N ARG A 148 13.37 0.22 -4.49
CA ARG A 148 12.75 -0.41 -5.66
C ARG A 148 11.79 0.53 -6.38
N ALA A 149 11.05 1.36 -5.64
CA ALA A 149 10.15 2.37 -6.20
C ALA A 149 10.92 3.43 -6.99
N THR A 150 12.05 3.91 -6.48
CA THR A 150 12.93 4.85 -7.21
C THR A 150 13.44 4.25 -8.50
N ARG A 151 13.86 2.97 -8.49
CA ARG A 151 14.27 2.29 -9.73
C ARG A 151 13.14 2.19 -10.74
N LEU A 152 11.92 1.88 -10.28
CA LEU A 152 10.74 1.80 -11.14
C LEU A 152 10.40 3.16 -11.76
N GLU A 153 10.49 4.23 -10.97
CA GLU A 153 10.30 5.60 -11.44
C GLU A 153 11.33 5.96 -12.52
N SER A 154 12.62 5.74 -12.28
CA SER A 154 13.67 6.01 -13.28
C SER A 154 13.48 5.22 -14.59
N MET A 155 12.92 4.01 -14.53
CA MET A 155 12.60 3.23 -15.73
C MET A 155 11.47 3.84 -16.55
N LYS A 156 10.46 4.43 -15.90
CA LYS A 156 9.34 5.08 -16.60
C LYS A 156 9.76 6.36 -17.34
N GLU A 157 10.83 7.00 -16.88
CA GLU A 157 11.37 8.22 -17.50
C GLU A 157 12.24 7.92 -18.74
N GLN A 158 12.57 6.66 -19.02
CA GLN A 158 13.41 6.30 -20.16
C GLN A 158 12.66 6.40 -21.51
N PRO A 159 13.27 6.99 -22.55
CA PRO A 159 12.70 7.02 -23.89
C PRO A 159 12.52 5.59 -24.41
N GLY A 160 11.28 5.21 -24.75
CA GLY A 160 10.96 3.86 -25.23
C GLY A 160 10.32 2.93 -24.19
N TYR A 161 10.10 3.39 -22.96
CA TYR A 161 9.22 2.68 -22.01
C TYR A 161 7.79 2.68 -22.59
N GLY A 162 7.45 1.60 -23.31
CA GLY A 162 6.16 1.39 -23.95
C GLY A 162 5.05 1.25 -22.91
N GLY A 163 4.63 2.38 -22.34
CA GLY A 163 3.48 2.59 -21.46
C GLY A 163 2.89 1.33 -20.81
N MET A 164 3.60 0.70 -19.87
CA MET A 164 2.94 -0.27 -19.00
C MET A 164 1.82 0.44 -18.24
N LYS A 165 0.57 0.01 -18.46
CA LYS A 165 -0.63 0.62 -17.86
C LYS A 165 -0.56 0.61 -16.33
N LEU A 166 -0.05 -0.48 -15.75
CA LEU A 166 0.31 -0.60 -14.33
C LEU A 166 1.50 -1.56 -14.18
N ALA A 167 2.56 -1.13 -13.51
CA ALA A 167 3.65 -2.03 -13.14
C ALA A 167 3.26 -2.83 -11.89
N ILE A 168 3.25 -4.16 -12.00
CA ILE A 168 3.03 -5.09 -10.88
C ILE A 168 4.32 -5.91 -10.74
N LEU A 169 4.99 -5.78 -9.60
CA LEU A 169 6.26 -6.45 -9.31
C LEU A 169 6.13 -7.28 -8.04
N PRO A 170 6.75 -8.46 -7.90
CA PRO A 170 6.74 -9.18 -6.64
C PRO A 170 7.43 -8.37 -5.54
N LEU A 171 6.87 -8.33 -4.33
CA LEU A 171 7.52 -7.72 -3.17
C LEU A 171 8.72 -8.57 -2.72
#